data_AF-A0A4Q2UBL9-F1
#
_entry.id   AF-A0A4Q2UBL9-F1
#
_cell.length_a   1.000
_cell.length_b   1.000
_cell.length_c   1.000
_cell.angle_alpha   90.00
_cell.angle_beta   90.00
_cell.angle_gamma   90.00
#
_symmetry.space_group_name_H-M   'P 1'
#
loop_
_entity.id
_entity.type
_entity.pdbx_description
1 polymer ?
#
loop_
_entity_poly.entity_id
_entity_poly.type
_entity_poly.pdbx_seq_one_letter_code
_entity_poly.pdbx_strand_id
1 'polypeptide(L)' 'MAHEHHKEAAYHFRKAAEYHEKAQQLHEAGEHEQEAHAAYMAYGQHSLADEHAHAAAEHHAEGHDKEHSDPVV' A
#
# COMPACT_ATOMS: atom_id res chain seq x y z
N MET A 1 16.62 -3.41 -2.08
CA MET A 1 15.54 -4.03 -1.29
C MET A 1 14.49 -2.99 -0.91
N ALA A 2 14.75 -2.00 -0.04
CA ALA A 2 13.74 -0.98 0.35
C ALA A 2 13.09 -0.19 -0.81
N HIS A 3 13.87 0.11 -1.86
CA HIS A 3 13.38 0.83 -3.04
C HIS A 3 12.36 0.02 -3.88
N GLU A 4 12.41 -1.32 -3.81
CA GLU A 4 11.43 -2.20 -4.46
C GLU A 4 10.10 -2.18 -3.68
N HIS A 5 10.16 -2.23 -2.34
CA HIS A 5 8.96 -2.15 -1.50
C HIS A 5 8.21 -0.82 -1.68
N HIS A 6 8.91 0.31 -1.76
CA HIS A 6 8.25 1.60 -2.05
C HIS A 6 7.53 1.62 -3.40
N LYS A 7 8.13 0.99 -4.42
CA LYS A 7 7.55 0.90 -5.76
C LYS A 7 6.33 -0.02 -5.79
N GLU A 8 6.39 -1.15 -5.10
CA GLU A 8 5.27 -2.08 -4.96
C GLU A 8 4.12 -1.46 -4.16
N ALA A 9 4.41 -0.77 -3.06
CA ALA A 9 3.41 -0.02 -2.30
C ALA A 9 2.70 1.01 -3.18
N ALA A 10 3.45 1.82 -3.93
CA ALA A 10 2.88 2.80 -4.85
C ALA A 10 2.01 2.18 -5.95
N TYR A 11 2.43 1.02 -6.49
CA TYR A 11 1.65 0.26 -7.46
C TYR A 11 0.30 -0.20 -6.88
N HIS A 12 0.32 -0.79 -5.68
CA HIS A 12 -0.88 -1.30 -5.02
C HIS A 12 -1.81 -0.16 -4.58
N PHE A 13 -1.30 0.97 -4.07
CA PHE A 13 -2.14 2.14 -3.78
C PHE A 13 -2.81 2.70 -5.03
N ARG A 14 -2.08 2.78 -6.16
CA ARG A 14 -2.69 3.21 -7.43
C ARG A 14 -3.81 2.27 -7.84
N LYS A 15 -3.61 0.95 -7.73
CA LYS A 15 -4.65 -0.04 -8.04
C LYS A 15 -5.86 0.07 -7.12
N ALA A 16 -5.65 0.30 -5.83
CA ALA A 16 -6.73 0.55 -4.88
C ALA A 16 -7.55 1.78 -5.28
N ALA A 17 -6.89 2.88 -5.66
CA ALA A 17 -7.56 4.09 -6.13
C ALA A 17 -8.41 3.84 -7.40
N GLU A 18 -7.89 3.09 -8.37
CA GLU A 18 -8.64 2.68 -9.57
C GLU A 18 -9.92 1.89 -9.21
N TYR A 19 -9.83 0.97 -8.23
CA TYR A 19 -10.99 0.22 -7.77
C TYR A 19 -11.99 1.06 -6.96
N HIS A 20 -11.52 2.03 -6.16
CA HIS A 20 -12.39 2.97 -5.45
C HIS A 20 -13.15 3.87 -6.42
N GLU A 21 -12.50 4.41 -7.45
CA GLU A 21 -13.16 5.20 -8.49
C GLU A 21 -14.24 4.37 -9.21
N LYS A 22 -13.91 3.12 -9.57
CA LYS A 22 -14.89 2.21 -10.18
C LYS A 22 -16.06 1.91 -9.24
N ALA A 23 -15.80 1.66 -7.96
CA ALA A 23 -16.87 1.42 -6.98
C ALA A 23 -17.82 2.62 -6.90
N GLN A 24 -17.28 3.85 -6.91
CA GLN A 24 -18.10 5.06 -6.91
C GLN A 24 -18.95 5.18 -8.18
N GLN A 25 -18.39 4.90 -9.36
CA GLN A 25 -19.17 4.90 -10.62
C GLN A 25 -20.30 3.87 -10.59
N LEU A 26 -20.05 2.68 -10.04
CA LEU A 26 -21.05 1.62 -9.90
C LEU A 26 -22.13 1.97 -8.89
N HIS A 27 -21.78 2.64 -7.79
CA HIS A 27 -22.72 3.18 -6.83
C HIS A 27 -23.69 4.16 -7.50
N GLU A 28 -23.15 5.12 -8.26
CA GLU A 28 -23.94 6.12 -8.99
C GLU A 28 -24.84 5.49 -10.06
N ALA A 29 -24.42 4.36 -10.65
CA ALA A 29 -25.22 3.57 -11.59
C ALA A 29 -26.26 2.64 -10.93
N GLY A 30 -26.24 2.50 -9.60
CA GLY A 30 -27.11 1.58 -8.86
C GLY A 30 -26.71 0.10 -8.95
N GLU A 31 -25.49 -0.20 -9.41
CA GLU A 31 -24.97 -1.56 -9.56
C GLU A 31 -24.29 -2.07 -8.28
N HIS A 32 -25.07 -2.18 -7.20
CA HIS A 32 -24.56 -2.42 -5.85
C HIS A 32 -23.77 -3.73 -5.65
N GLU A 33 -24.10 -4.79 -6.38
CA GLU A 33 -23.33 -6.05 -6.31
C GLU A 33 -21.91 -5.87 -6.85
N GLN A 34 -21.77 -5.16 -7.97
CA GLN A 34 -20.48 -4.87 -8.57
C GLN A 34 -19.72 -3.81 -7.75
N GLU A 35 -20.42 -2.83 -7.19
CA GLU A 35 -19.86 -1.85 -6.25
C GLU A 35 -19.20 -2.56 -5.07
N ALA A 36 -19.90 -3.48 -4.41
CA ALA A 36 -19.37 -4.24 -3.27
C ALA A 36 -18.13 -5.07 -3.67
N HIS A 37 -18.15 -5.68 -4.86
CA HIS A 37 -16.99 -6.39 -5.38
C HIS A 37 -15.80 -5.46 -5.64
N ALA A 38 -16.02 -4.29 -6.25
CA ALA A 38 -14.98 -3.31 -6.49
C ALA A 38 -14.38 -2.76 -5.19
N ALA A 39 -15.22 -2.48 -4.19
CA ALA A 39 -14.77 -2.07 -2.85
C ALA A 39 -13.93 -3.17 -2.16
N TYR A 40 -14.32 -4.43 -2.28
CA TYR A 40 -13.54 -5.56 -1.76
C TYR A 40 -12.16 -5.66 -2.43
N MET A 41 -12.10 -5.49 -3.75
CA MET A 41 -10.82 -5.48 -4.48
C MET A 41 -9.94 -4.29 -4.07
N ALA A 42 -10.52 -3.11 -3.87
CA ALA A 42 -9.81 -1.93 -3.40
C ALA A 42 -9.17 -2.18 -2.02
N TYR A 43 -9.93 -2.79 -1.10
CA TYR A 43 -9.44 -3.16 0.23
C TYR A 43 -8.24 -4.11 0.16
N GLY A 44 -8.32 -5.15 -0.67
CA GLY A 44 -7.21 -6.10 -0.84
C GLY A 44 -5.94 -5.42 -1.38
N GLN A 45 -6.08 -4.46 -2.29
CA GLN A 45 -4.94 -3.68 -2.78
C GLN A 45 -4.38 -2.74 -1.70
N HIS A 46 -5.23 -2.16 -0.86
CA HIS A 46 -4.80 -1.37 0.29
C HIS A 46 -3.97 -2.19 1.28
N SER A 47 -4.42 -3.40 1.65
CA SER A 47 -3.66 -4.28 2.55
C SER A 47 -2.27 -4.60 2.01
N LEU A 48 -2.16 -4.94 0.72
CA LEU A 48 -0.85 -5.20 0.10
C LEU A 48 0.04 -3.95 0.10
N ALA A 49 -0.53 -2.79 -0.23
CA ALA A 49 0.22 -1.54 -0.22
C ALA A 49 0.77 -1.20 1.17
N ASP A 50 -0.03 -1.41 2.21
CA ASP A 50 0.36 -1.20 3.61
C ASP A 50 1.47 -2.18 4.03
N GLU A 51 1.40 -3.45 3.62
CA GLU A 51 2.46 -4.43 3.88
C GLU A 51 3.80 -4.00 3.26
N HIS A 52 3.79 -3.58 1.98
CA HIS A 52 5.00 -3.09 1.33
C HIS A 52 5.51 -1.78 1.94
N ALA A 53 4.62 -0.85 2.32
CA ALA A 53 5.00 0.39 2.98
C ALA A 53 5.62 0.13 4.36
N HIS A 54 5.08 -0.82 5.12
CA HIS A 54 5.61 -1.24 6.41
C HIS A 54 7.00 -1.88 6.26
N ALA A 55 7.16 -2.83 5.34
CA ALA A 55 8.46 -3.45 5.05
C ALA A 55 9.51 -2.41 4.62
N ALA A 56 9.11 -1.41 3.82
CA ALA A 56 10.00 -0.32 3.46
C ALA A 56 10.42 0.51 4.68
N ALA A 57 9.48 0.80 5.60
CA ALA A 57 9.73 1.54 6.83
C ALA A 57 10.64 0.78 7.81
N GLU A 58 10.42 -0.53 8.00
CA GLU A 58 11.28 -1.38 8.83
C GLU A 58 12.71 -1.41 8.29
N HIS A 59 12.90 -1.55 6.97
CA HIS A 59 14.23 -1.47 6.35
C HIS A 59 14.89 -0.10 6.53
N HIS A 60 14.13 1.00 6.56
CA HIS A 60 14.67 2.31 6.87
C HIS A 60 15.10 2.43 8.33
N ALA A 61 14.34 1.83 9.27
CA ALA A 61 14.68 1.83 10.70
C ALA A 61 15.93 0.98 11.01
N GLU A 62 16.04 -0.23 10.44
CA GLU A 62 17.22 -1.09 10.60
C GLU A 62 18.52 -0.49 10.05
N GLY A 63 18.42 0.36 9.02
CA GLY A 63 19.55 1.09 8.46
C GLY A 63 20.08 2.17 9.41
N HIS A 64 19.17 2.85 10.13
CA HIS A 64 19.52 3.92 11.07
C HIS A 64 20.21 3.37 12.34
N ASP A 65 19.78 2.23 12.86
CA ASP A 65 20.40 1.63 14.06
C ASP A 65 21.83 1.12 13.81
N LYS A 66 22.20 0.81 12.57
CA LYS A 66 23.57 0.38 12.22
C LYS A 66 24.57 1.52 12.09
N GLU A 67 24.14 2.74 11.82
CA GLU A 67 25.03 3.90 11.66
C GLU A 67 25.29 4.68 12.96
N HIS A 68 24.56 4.37 14.05
CA HIS A 68 24.75 5.02 15.36
C HIS A 68 25.56 4.18 16.36
N SER A 69 26.45 3.31 15.86
CA SER A 69 27.49 2.72 16.71
C SER A 69 28.64 3.74 16.86
N ASP A 70 28.44 4.78 17.65
CA ASP A 70 29.55 5.64 18.08
C ASP A 70 30.62 4.75 18.72
N PRO A 71 31.90 4.82 18.30
CA PRO A 71 32.95 4.11 19.00
C PRO A 71 33.06 4.69 20.40
N VAL A 72 32.72 3.88 21.40
CA VAL A 72 33.00 4.18 22.80
C VAL A 72 34.53 4.23 22.94
N VAL A 73 35.06 5.46 22.97
CA VAL A 73 36.47 5.75 23.29
C VAL A 73 36.70 5.59 24.79
#